data_AF-A0A645FQN4-F1
#
_entry.id   AF-A0A645FQN4-F1
#
_cell.length_a   1.000
_cell.length_b   1.000
_cell.length_c   1.000
_cell.angle_alpha   90.00
_cell.angle_beta   90.00
_cell.angle_gamma   90.00
#
_symmetry.space_group_name_H-M   'P 1'
#
loop_
_entity.id
_entity.type
_entity.pdbx_description
1 polymer ?
#
loop_
_entity_poly.entity_id
_entity_poly.type
_entity_poly.pdbx_seq_one_letter_code
_entity_poly.pdbx_strand_id
1 'polypeptide(L)'
;MKLWTSPENYKIDSFTLGDVDNDGKVNLAISLWKEGSFGEFEPFWHAEKNTDYKNHLFVYKLQGKKFKNVWCSSDLDRPILSFFIQDIDGDKLNELVVEEGQYKQISKEKYGFDPYGDVRTNVWKWKEWGFYLVDSLTTKEQLKD
;
A
#
# COMPACT_ATOMS: atom_id res chain seq x y z
N MET A 1 10.03 14.85 20.69
CA MET A 1 9.96 15.49 19.36
C MET A 1 9.02 14.68 18.50
N LYS A 2 8.01 15.30 17.91
CA LYS A 2 7.02 14.65 17.03
C LYS A 2 7.46 14.86 15.58
N LEU A 3 7.78 13.77 14.87
CA LEU A 3 8.34 13.83 13.51
C LEU A 3 7.26 13.84 12.41
N TRP A 4 6.13 13.20 12.68
CA TRP A 4 5.02 13.10 11.74
C TRP A 4 3.71 12.78 12.45
N THR A 5 2.60 13.11 11.79
CA THR A 5 1.24 12.65 12.13
C THR A 5 0.42 12.61 10.87
N SER A 6 -0.41 11.59 10.78
CA SER A 6 -1.37 11.44 9.70
C SER A 6 -2.39 12.57 9.72
N PRO A 7 -2.90 12.99 8.56
CA PRO A 7 -4.14 13.74 8.49
C PRO A 7 -5.26 13.05 9.29
N GLU A 8 -6.19 13.82 9.84
CA GLU A 8 -7.26 13.31 10.71
C GLU A 8 -8.20 12.33 9.99
N ASN A 9 -8.39 12.53 8.67
CA ASN A 9 -9.22 11.67 7.83
C ASN A 9 -8.53 10.38 7.41
N TYR A 10 -7.27 10.15 7.79
CA TYR A 10 -6.55 8.93 7.48
C TYR A 10 -6.62 7.97 8.66
N LYS A 11 -7.11 6.76 8.43
CA LYS A 11 -7.00 5.67 9.40
C LYS A 11 -5.75 4.85 9.08
N ILE A 12 -4.70 5.01 9.87
CA ILE A 12 -3.48 4.21 9.74
C ILE A 12 -3.78 2.78 10.18
N ASP A 13 -3.41 1.81 9.35
CA ASP A 13 -3.67 0.39 9.58
C ASP A 13 -2.39 -0.32 10.04
N SER A 14 -1.32 -0.21 9.26
CA SER A 14 -0.01 -0.80 9.55
C SER A 14 1.12 -0.01 8.89
N PHE A 15 2.36 -0.21 9.36
CA PHE A 15 3.54 0.42 8.78
C PHE A 15 4.76 -0.49 8.89
N THR A 16 5.76 -0.27 8.03
CA THR A 16 7.08 -0.89 8.13
C THR A 16 8.19 0.07 7.70
N LEU A 17 9.42 -0.25 8.07
CA LEU A 17 10.63 0.51 7.71
C LEU A 17 11.53 -0.37 6.84
N GLY A 18 12.03 0.19 5.74
CA GLY A 18 12.94 -0.51 4.83
C GLY A 18 13.25 0.34 3.60
N ASP A 19 14.32 0.00 2.90
CA ASP A 19 14.72 0.65 1.63
C ASP A 19 13.92 0.02 0.47
N VAL A 20 12.64 0.38 0.38
CA VAL A 20 11.68 -0.19 -0.56
C VAL A 20 11.84 0.37 -1.97
N ASP A 21 12.38 1.59 -2.11
CA ASP A 21 12.69 2.20 -3.41
C ASP A 21 14.13 1.93 -3.87
N ASN A 22 14.91 1.20 -3.07
CA ASN A 22 16.28 0.79 -3.35
C ASN A 22 17.21 1.98 -3.65
N ASP A 23 17.01 3.11 -2.95
CA ASP A 23 17.84 4.32 -3.06
C ASP A 23 18.98 4.37 -2.03
N GLY A 24 19.09 3.33 -1.19
CA GLY A 24 20.08 3.20 -0.13
C GLY A 24 19.64 3.84 1.19
N LYS A 25 18.40 4.32 1.31
CA LYS A 25 17.88 4.96 2.53
C LYS A 25 16.60 4.29 3.00
N VAL A 26 16.45 4.23 4.31
CA VAL A 26 15.24 3.71 4.93
C VAL A 26 14.03 4.59 4.59
N ASN A 27 13.02 3.99 3.98
CA ASN A 27 11.69 4.56 3.81
C ASN A 27 10.77 4.14 4.97
N LEU A 28 9.70 4.91 5.17
CA LEU A 28 8.54 4.56 5.96
C LEU A 28 7.39 4.24 5.00
N ALA A 29 6.98 2.98 4.95
CA ALA A 29 5.84 2.53 4.17
C ALA A 29 4.64 2.33 5.09
N ILE A 30 3.47 2.85 4.70
CA ILE A 30 2.26 2.89 5.54
C ILE A 30 1.06 2.40 4.73
N SER A 31 0.36 1.40 5.26
CA SER A 31 -1.00 1.05 4.85
C SER A 31 -1.99 1.93 5.61
N LEU A 32 -2.90 2.56 4.88
CA LEU A 32 -3.90 3.45 5.46
C LEU A 32 -5.21 3.38 4.69
N TRP A 33 -6.30 3.77 5.36
CA TRP A 33 -7.61 3.89 4.75
C TRP A 33 -8.03 5.36 4.72
N LYS A 34 -8.51 5.82 3.57
CA LYS A 34 -9.02 7.18 3.38
C LYS A 34 -10.04 7.24 2.25
N GLU A 35 -10.75 8.36 2.15
CA GLU A 35 -11.66 8.65 1.03
C GLU A 35 -10.90 9.16 -0.18
N GLY A 36 -11.27 8.66 -1.35
CA GLY A 36 -10.80 9.05 -2.67
C GLY A 36 -9.36 8.64 -2.99
N SER A 37 -8.93 8.87 -4.22
CA SER A 37 -7.58 8.48 -4.69
C SER A 37 -6.67 9.66 -4.97
N PHE A 38 -7.27 10.85 -5.11
CA PHE A 38 -6.55 12.08 -5.38
C PHE A 38 -6.46 12.92 -4.11
N GLY A 39 -5.42 13.77 -4.05
CA GLY A 39 -5.26 14.76 -2.99
C GLY A 39 -6.23 15.94 -3.20
N GLU A 40 -5.77 17.15 -2.89
CA GLU A 40 -6.56 18.37 -3.11
C GLU A 40 -6.86 18.66 -4.58
N PHE A 41 -6.07 18.08 -5.50
CA PHE A 41 -6.18 18.30 -6.93
C PHE A 41 -6.62 17.02 -7.65
N GLU A 42 -7.86 16.99 -8.14
CA GLU A 42 -8.37 15.94 -9.03
C GLU A 42 -8.02 16.26 -10.49
N PRO A 43 -7.64 15.26 -11.31
CA PRO A 43 -7.41 15.48 -12.73
C PRO A 43 -8.70 15.87 -13.47
N PHE A 44 -8.61 16.82 -14.40
CA PHE A 44 -9.79 17.35 -15.11
C PHE A 44 -10.55 16.32 -15.95
N TRP A 45 -9.93 15.18 -16.26
CA TRP A 45 -10.53 14.08 -17.02
C TRP A 45 -11.28 13.07 -16.15
N HIS A 46 -11.30 13.23 -14.83
CA HIS A 46 -12.22 12.53 -13.93
C HIS A 46 -13.54 13.31 -13.83
N ALA A 47 -14.58 12.82 -14.51
CA ALA A 47 -15.90 13.46 -14.50
C ALA A 47 -16.67 13.25 -13.18
N GLU A 48 -16.34 12.19 -12.43
CA GLU A 48 -16.93 11.86 -11.14
C GLU A 48 -15.86 11.87 -10.06
N LYS A 49 -16.16 12.54 -8.95
CA LYS A 49 -15.32 12.60 -7.75
C LYS A 49 -15.17 11.19 -7.19
N ASN A 50 -13.95 10.68 -7.05
CA ASN A 50 -13.75 9.41 -6.35
C ASN A 50 -13.86 9.68 -4.85
N THR A 51 -14.95 9.24 -4.23
CA THR A 51 -15.22 9.35 -2.77
C THR A 51 -15.13 8.01 -2.05
N ASP A 52 -14.70 6.94 -2.72
CA ASP A 52 -14.62 5.62 -2.12
C ASP A 52 -13.64 5.61 -0.95
N TYR A 53 -14.08 5.07 0.20
CA TYR A 53 -13.21 4.79 1.34
C TYR A 53 -12.55 3.42 1.17
N LYS A 54 -11.27 3.43 0.80
CA LYS A 54 -10.48 2.23 0.48
C LYS A 54 -9.07 2.30 1.04
N ASN A 55 -8.34 1.20 0.91
CA ASN A 55 -6.97 1.06 1.41
C ASN A 55 -5.96 1.60 0.39
N HIS A 56 -4.88 2.19 0.90
CA HIS A 56 -3.79 2.80 0.15
C HIS A 56 -2.45 2.41 0.77
N LEU A 57 -1.40 2.43 -0.05
CA LEU A 57 -0.01 2.29 0.38
C LEU A 57 0.77 3.56 0.06
N PHE A 58 1.30 4.21 1.10
CA PHE A 58 2.10 5.43 0.96
C PHE A 58 3.54 5.16 1.42
N VAL A 59 4.50 5.64 0.64
CA VAL A 59 5.94 5.54 0.91
C VAL A 59 6.50 6.92 1.17
N TYR A 60 7.18 7.07 2.30
CA TYR A 60 7.81 8.30 2.74
C TYR A 60 9.31 8.11 2.92
N LYS A 61 10.09 9.17 2.71
CA LYS A 61 11.49 9.24 3.10
C LYS A 61 11.73 10.35 4.12
N LEU A 62 12.64 10.11 5.05
CA LEU A 62 13.09 11.13 5.98
C LEU A 62 14.13 12.03 5.30
N GLN A 63 13.81 13.31 5.11
CA GLN A 63 14.76 14.32 4.65
C GLN A 63 14.95 15.38 5.73
N GLY A 64 16.13 15.37 6.36
CA GLY A 64 16.41 16.19 7.53
C GLY A 64 15.52 15.77 8.71
N LYS A 65 14.61 16.65 9.13
CA LYS A 65 13.66 16.40 10.25
C LYS A 65 12.21 16.28 9.77
N LYS A 66 11.96 16.02 8.48
CA LYS A 66 10.62 15.93 7.89
C LYS A 66 10.49 14.71 6.99
N PHE A 67 9.35 14.03 7.08
CA PHE A 67 8.97 13.01 6.11
C PHE A 67 8.43 13.67 4.84
N LYS A 68 8.88 13.20 3.68
CA LYS A 68 8.36 13.59 2.37
C LYS A 68 7.83 12.37 1.65
N ASN A 69 6.72 12.52 0.94
CA ASN A 69 6.20 11.47 0.06
C ASN A 69 7.25 11.14 -1.00
N VAL A 70 7.55 9.86 -1.14
CA VAL A 70 8.22 9.28 -2.32
C VAL A 70 7.14 8.87 -3.32
N TRP A 71 6.12 8.18 -2.83
CA TRP A 71 5.07 7.59 -3.65
C TRP A 71 3.78 7.40 -2.85
N CYS A 72 2.65 7.55 -3.51
CA CYS A 72 1.33 7.34 -2.94
C CYS A 72 0.46 6.60 -3.95
N SER A 73 -0.09 5.46 -3.56
CA SER A 73 -1.03 4.74 -4.41
C SER A 73 -2.35 5.51 -4.58
N SER A 74 -3.04 5.26 -5.69
CA SER A 74 -4.50 5.38 -5.72
C SER A 74 -5.14 4.34 -4.80
N ASP A 75 -6.46 4.24 -4.76
CA ASP A 75 -7.13 3.14 -4.06
C ASP A 75 -6.63 1.81 -4.61
N LEU A 76 -6.18 0.93 -3.72
CA LEU A 76 -5.68 -0.38 -4.09
C LEU A 76 -6.85 -1.27 -4.47
N ASP A 77 -6.66 -2.14 -5.47
CA ASP A 77 -7.66 -3.13 -5.91
C ASP A 77 -8.06 -4.10 -4.80
N ARG A 78 -7.15 -4.34 -3.85
CA ARG A 78 -7.34 -5.23 -2.69
C ARG A 78 -6.74 -4.58 -1.44
N PRO A 79 -7.38 -4.73 -0.26
CA PRO A 79 -6.84 -4.15 0.97
C PRO A 79 -5.60 -4.92 1.44
N ILE A 80 -4.58 -4.18 1.86
CA ILE A 80 -3.40 -4.73 2.52
C ILE A 80 -3.78 -5.16 3.93
N LEU A 81 -3.46 -6.40 4.28
CA LEU A 81 -3.62 -6.95 5.63
C LEU A 81 -2.32 -6.87 6.42
N SER A 82 -1.20 -7.18 5.75
CA SER A 82 0.14 -7.11 6.30
C SER A 82 1.15 -6.92 5.16
N PHE A 83 2.34 -6.40 5.48
CA PHE A 83 3.42 -6.28 4.52
C PHE A 83 4.78 -6.13 5.22
N PHE A 84 5.84 -6.52 4.51
CA PHE A 84 7.23 -6.29 4.93
C PHE A 84 8.12 -6.01 3.71
N ILE A 85 9.34 -5.52 3.99
CA ILE A 85 10.33 -5.16 2.97
C ILE A 85 11.55 -6.04 3.18
N GLN A 86 11.93 -6.81 2.16
CA GLN A 86 13.09 -7.70 2.20
C GLN A 86 13.51 -8.12 0.79
N ASP A 87 14.81 -8.28 0.57
CA ASP A 87 15.37 -9.00 -0.58
C ASP A 87 15.07 -10.52 -0.43
N ILE A 88 14.06 -11.00 -1.16
CA ILE A 88 13.60 -12.39 -1.09
C ILE A 88 14.16 -13.26 -2.21
N ASP A 89 14.62 -12.67 -3.32
CA ASP A 89 15.18 -13.42 -4.46
C ASP A 89 16.71 -13.38 -4.56
N GLY A 90 17.37 -12.60 -3.69
CA GLY A 90 18.82 -12.53 -3.55
C GLY A 90 19.51 -11.63 -4.58
N ASP A 91 18.77 -10.77 -5.28
CA ASP A 91 19.32 -9.85 -6.28
C ASP A 91 19.93 -8.57 -5.67
N LYS A 92 19.89 -8.44 -4.34
CA LYS A 92 20.34 -7.30 -3.52
C LYS A 92 19.45 -6.06 -3.62
N LEU A 93 18.27 -6.19 -4.20
CA LEU A 93 17.21 -5.19 -4.15
C LEU A 93 16.11 -5.73 -3.24
N ASN A 94 15.50 -4.87 -2.44
CA ASN A 94 14.40 -5.27 -1.60
C ASN A 94 13.09 -5.32 -2.39
N GLU A 95 12.30 -6.37 -2.12
CA GLU A 95 10.91 -6.48 -2.52
C GLU A 95 9.97 -5.97 -1.42
N LEU A 96 8.78 -5.57 -1.84
CA LEU A 96 7.63 -5.38 -0.97
C LEU A 96 6.75 -6.65 -1.05
N VAL A 97 6.71 -7.41 0.04
CA VAL A 97 5.84 -8.59 0.16
C VAL A 97 4.58 -8.20 0.90
N VAL A 98 3.41 -8.47 0.31
CA VAL A 98 2.11 -7.97 0.77
C VAL A 98 1.11 -9.12 0.87
N GLU A 99 0.45 -9.25 2.01
CA GLU A 99 -0.77 -10.05 2.13
C GLU A 99 -1.98 -9.19 1.80
N GLU A 100 -2.73 -9.58 0.76
CA GLU A 100 -3.87 -8.84 0.24
C GLU A 100 -5.19 -9.60 0.48
N GLY A 101 -6.13 -8.95 1.16
CA GLY A 101 -7.47 -9.47 1.43
C GLY A 101 -8.45 -9.19 0.29
N GLN A 102 -9.75 -9.34 0.54
CA GLN A 102 -10.80 -8.87 -0.37
C GLN A 102 -11.60 -7.75 0.27
N TYR A 103 -12.15 -6.86 -0.56
CA TYR A 103 -13.08 -5.86 -0.07
C TYR A 103 -14.47 -6.44 0.11
N LYS A 104 -15.12 -6.04 1.20
CA LYS A 104 -16.55 -6.12 1.41
C LYS A 104 -17.14 -4.72 1.32
N GLN A 105 -18.09 -4.52 0.41
CA GLN A 105 -18.84 -3.27 0.36
C GLN A 105 -19.77 -3.19 1.58
N ILE A 106 -19.62 -2.14 2.38
CA ILE A 106 -20.42 -1.86 3.59
C ILE A 106 -21.57 -0.92 3.24
N SER A 107 -21.30 0.08 2.40
CA SER A 107 -22.29 0.99 1.83
C SER A 107 -21.82 1.47 0.45
N LYS A 108 -22.61 2.31 -0.23
CA LYS A 108 -22.36 2.76 -1.61
C LYS A 108 -20.89 3.15 -1.89
N GLU A 109 -20.26 3.89 -0.97
CA GLU A 109 -18.91 4.45 -1.12
C GLU A 109 -17.96 4.00 0.00
N LYS A 110 -18.34 2.99 0.79
CA LYS A 110 -17.53 2.52 1.92
C LYS A 110 -17.23 1.04 1.83
N TYR A 111 -15.94 0.72 1.84
CA TYR A 111 -15.43 -0.64 1.82
C TYR A 111 -14.71 -0.96 3.12
N GLY A 112 -14.73 -2.24 3.48
CA GLY A 112 -13.89 -2.79 4.53
C GLY A 112 -13.26 -4.10 4.07
N PHE A 113 -12.45 -4.69 4.93
CA PHE A 113 -11.93 -6.03 4.71
C PHE A 113 -13.04 -7.08 4.86
N ASP A 114 -13.09 -8.05 3.94
CA ASP A 114 -13.90 -9.26 4.07
C ASP A 114 -13.10 -10.36 4.81
N PRO A 115 -13.45 -10.70 6.07
CA PRO A 115 -12.75 -11.74 6.81
C PRO A 115 -12.93 -13.16 6.25
N TYR A 116 -13.86 -13.35 5.32
CA TYR A 116 -14.11 -14.64 4.65
C TYR A 116 -13.63 -14.66 3.20
N GLY A 117 -13.07 -13.55 2.71
CA GLY A 117 -12.54 -13.45 1.36
C GLY A 117 -11.22 -14.22 1.21
N ASP A 118 -10.90 -14.60 -0.04
CA ASP A 118 -9.61 -15.24 -0.33
C ASP A 118 -8.46 -14.29 0.04
N VAL A 119 -7.36 -14.82 0.58
CA VAL A 119 -6.12 -14.06 0.84
C VAL A 119 -5.04 -14.52 -0.12
N ARG A 120 -4.30 -13.57 -0.70
CA ARG A 120 -3.12 -13.86 -1.53
C ARG A 120 -1.90 -13.14 -1.00
N THR A 121 -0.73 -13.71 -1.27
CA THR A 121 0.55 -13.06 -1.03
C THR A 121 1.12 -12.61 -2.37
N ASN A 122 1.39 -11.31 -2.48
CA ASN A 122 1.99 -10.74 -3.67
C ASN A 122 3.39 -10.21 -3.36
N VAL A 123 4.28 -10.36 -4.32
CA VAL A 123 5.62 -9.79 -4.29
C VAL A 123 5.66 -8.66 -5.31
N TRP A 124 6.07 -7.48 -4.87
CA TRP A 124 6.17 -6.28 -5.67
C TRP A 124 7.59 -5.76 -5.70
N LYS A 125 8.11 -5.43 -6.88
CA LYS A 125 9.40 -4.71 -7.03
C LYS A 125 9.16 -3.25 -7.36
N TRP A 126 9.99 -2.39 -6.80
CA TRP A 126 10.05 -0.98 -7.20
C TRP A 126 10.72 -0.84 -8.57
N LYS A 127 10.11 -0.09 -9.48
CA LYS A 127 10.73 0.31 -10.75
C LYS A 127 10.41 1.77 -11.04
N GLU A 128 11.43 2.62 -10.97
CA GLU A 128 11.43 4.04 -11.31
C GLU A 128 10.39 4.89 -10.56
N TRP A 129 9.10 4.72 -10.88
CA TRP A 129 7.99 5.56 -10.43
C TRP A 129 6.94 4.81 -9.61
N GLY A 130 7.06 3.49 -9.43
CA GLY A 130 6.08 2.72 -8.66
C GLY A 130 6.39 1.24 -8.52
N PHE A 131 5.41 0.53 -7.96
CA PHE A 131 5.48 -0.92 -7.72
C PHE A 131 4.92 -1.73 -8.88
N TYR A 132 5.59 -2.83 -9.19
CA TYR A 132 5.17 -3.79 -10.20
C TYR A 132 5.13 -5.18 -9.61
N LEU A 133 4.02 -5.88 -9.86
CA LEU A 133 3.83 -7.26 -9.43
C LEU A 133 4.86 -8.14 -10.14
N VAL A 134 5.59 -8.93 -9.37
CA VAL A 134 6.56 -9.91 -9.91
C VAL A 134 6.14 -11.35 -9.63
N ASP A 135 5.45 -11.60 -8.51
CA ASP A 135 4.94 -12.93 -8.17
C ASP A 135 3.65 -12.83 -7.35
N SER A 136 2.80 -13.85 -7.45
CA SER A 136 1.54 -13.96 -6.73
C SER A 136 1.29 -15.39 -6.30
N LEU A 137 1.26 -15.62 -4.99
CA LEU A 137 0.97 -16.91 -4.38
C LEU A 137 -0.46 -16.89 -3.84
N THR A 138 -1.29 -17.81 -4.31
CA THR A 138 -2.66 -17.96 -3.82
C THR A 138 -2.70 -19.10 -2.80
N THR A 139 -3.32 -18.88 -1.64
CA THR A 139 -3.42 -19.90 -0.56
C THR A 139 -4.09 -21.23 -0.99
N LYS A 140 -4.73 -21.29 -2.16
CA LYS A 140 -5.32 -22.51 -2.73
C LYS A 140 -4.31 -23.48 -3.35
N GLU A 141 -3.06 -23.09 -3.55
CA GLU A 141 -2.03 -23.96 -4.15
C GLU A 141 -1.29 -24.85 -3.14
N GLN A 142 -1.57 -24.72 -1.83
CA GLN A 142 -0.98 -25.56 -0.77
C GLN A 142 -1.87 -26.73 -0.30
N LEU A 143 -2.98 -27.04 -1.01
CA LEU A 143 -3.88 -28.16 -0.69
C LEU A 143 -3.85 -29.30 -1.73
N LYS A 144 -2.78 -29.40 -2.52
CA LYS A 144 -2.52 -30.54 -3.39
C LYS A 144 -1.18 -31.16 -3.03
N ASP A 145 -1.18 -31.96 -1.96
CA ASP A 145 -0.30 -33.10 -1.74
C ASP A 145 -1.01 -34.11 -0.82
#